data_AF-A0A0K9PDV5-F1
#
_entry.id   AF-A0A0K9PDV5-F1
#
_cell.length_a   1.000
_cell.length_b   1.000
_cell.length_c   1.000
_cell.angle_alpha   90.00
_cell.angle_beta   90.00
_cell.angle_gamma   90.00
#
_symmetry.space_group_name_H-M   'P 1'
#
loop_
_entity.id
_entity.type
_entity.pdbx_description
1 polymer ?
#
loop_
_entity_poly.entity_id
_entity_poly.type
_entity_poly.pdbx_seq_one_letter_code
_entity_poly.pdbx_strand_id
1 'polypeptide(L)'
;MFNQGDYYGCHDVLEEIWNDAEEPVRTLIHGILQCAVGFYHLFNQNHRGAMMELGEGVCKLRKMRFEDDCRALVQFESEVSVTLEFLYQMQRQLGDPSNSAGMKFYAKKSDDIDGNWYIISNSDCRSDEDEHVDRVKLPILLVTEEQLNALIR
;
A
#
# COMPACT_ATOMS: atom_id res chain seq x y z
N MET A 1 -4.51 10.85 7.81
CA MET A 1 -5.27 9.60 7.57
C MET A 1 -4.35 8.49 7.07
N PHE A 2 -4.01 8.41 5.76
CA PHE A 2 -3.18 7.31 5.21
C PHE A 2 -1.87 7.05 5.97
N ASN A 3 -1.00 8.06 6.09
CA ASN A 3 0.30 7.93 6.76
C ASN A 3 0.21 7.72 8.29
N GLN A 4 -1.00 7.80 8.86
CA GLN A 4 -1.28 7.53 10.27
C GLN A 4 -1.86 6.12 10.47
N GLY A 5 -2.02 5.33 9.40
CA GLY A 5 -2.63 4.01 9.45
C GLY A 5 -4.17 4.00 9.45
N ASP A 6 -4.82 5.17 9.39
CA ASP A 6 -6.27 5.29 9.22
C ASP A 6 -6.63 5.15 7.73
N TYR A 7 -6.48 3.92 7.23
CA TYR A 7 -6.69 3.58 5.84
C TYR A 7 -8.18 3.58 5.44
N TYR A 8 -9.06 3.15 6.34
CA TYR A 8 -10.50 3.13 6.07
C TYR A 8 -11.07 4.54 6.02
N GLY A 9 -10.74 5.41 6.98
CA GLY A 9 -11.15 6.81 6.90
C GLY A 9 -10.56 7.50 5.68
N CYS A 10 -9.32 7.19 5.30
CA CYS A 10 -8.72 7.71 4.06
C CYS A 10 -9.49 7.25 2.81
N HIS A 11 -9.93 5.98 2.77
CA HIS A 11 -10.75 5.45 1.70
C HIS A 11 -12.06 6.23 1.56
N ASP A 12 -12.80 6.41 2.65
CA ASP A 12 -14.13 7.05 2.63
C ASP A 12 -14.05 8.49 2.10
N VAL A 13 -13.04 9.25 2.53
CA VAL A 13 -12.81 10.62 2.03
C VAL A 13 -12.44 10.61 0.55
N LEU A 14 -11.56 9.71 0.11
CA LEU A 14 -11.18 9.61 -1.30
C LEU A 14 -12.34 9.14 -2.17
N GLU A 15 -13.28 8.35 -1.64
CA GLU A 15 -14.45 7.85 -2.36
C GLU A 15 -15.42 8.99 -2.68
N GLU A 16 -15.63 9.89 -1.73
CA GLU A 16 -16.42 11.11 -1.93
C GLU A 16 -15.81 11.97 -3.04
N ILE A 17 -14.50 12.24 -2.99
CA ILE A 17 -13.82 13.03 -4.02
C ILE A 17 -13.84 12.30 -5.37
N TRP A 18 -13.65 10.97 -5.38
CA TRP A 18 -13.67 10.17 -6.60
C TRP A 18 -15.03 10.23 -7.29
N ASN A 19 -16.13 10.20 -6.53
CA ASN A 19 -17.47 10.23 -7.10
C ASN A 19 -17.70 11.48 -7.97
N ASP A 20 -17.18 12.63 -7.54
CA ASP A 20 -17.33 13.92 -8.23
C ASP A 20 -16.21 14.22 -9.24
N ALA A 21 -15.18 13.37 -9.32
CA ALA A 21 -14.02 13.60 -10.18
C ALA A 21 -14.26 13.19 -11.64
N GLU A 22 -13.69 13.98 -12.56
CA GLU A 22 -13.60 13.70 -14.00
C GLU A 22 -12.22 13.16 -14.40
N GLU A 23 -12.13 12.53 -15.57
CA GLU A 23 -10.84 12.06 -16.10
C GLU A 23 -9.93 13.23 -16.50
N PRO A 24 -8.59 13.13 -16.32
CA PRO A 24 -7.85 11.93 -15.88
C PRO A 24 -7.73 11.78 -14.35
N VAL A 25 -8.16 12.77 -13.58
CA VAL A 25 -7.97 12.82 -12.12
C VAL A 25 -8.81 11.77 -11.39
N ARG A 26 -9.98 11.44 -11.93
CA ARG A 26 -10.78 10.30 -11.47
C ARG A 26 -9.98 9.01 -11.41
N THR A 27 -9.19 8.70 -12.45
CA THR A 27 -8.33 7.51 -12.46
C THR A 27 -7.26 7.56 -11.38
N LEU A 28 -6.63 8.73 -11.17
CA LEU A 28 -5.63 8.91 -10.12
C LEU A 28 -6.21 8.67 -8.73
N ILE A 29 -7.31 9.36 -8.39
CA ILE A 29 -7.95 9.24 -7.08
C ILE A 29 -8.39 7.80 -6.85
N HIS A 30 -8.96 7.15 -7.86
CA HIS A 30 -9.34 5.75 -7.77
C HIS A 30 -8.12 4.84 -7.49
N GLY A 31 -6.97 5.11 -8.10
CA GLY A 31 -5.74 4.39 -7.81
C GLY A 31 -5.32 4.51 -6.34
N ILE A 32 -5.32 5.74 -5.79
CA ILE A 32 -4.96 5.99 -4.38
C ILE A 32 -5.98 5.39 -3.41
N LEU A 33 -7.28 5.53 -3.73
CA LEU A 33 -8.39 4.95 -2.97
C LEU A 33 -8.24 3.44 -2.83
N GLN A 34 -7.90 2.75 -3.93
CA GLN A 34 -7.65 1.31 -3.90
C GLN A 34 -6.44 0.93 -3.07
N CYS A 35 -5.38 1.73 -3.13
CA CYS A 35 -4.25 1.52 -2.22
C CYS A 35 -4.68 1.62 -0.75
N ALA A 36 -5.51 2.60 -0.40
CA ALA A 36 -6.02 2.76 0.97
C ALA A 36 -6.82 1.54 1.43
N VAL A 37 -7.87 1.13 0.70
CA VAL A 37 -8.65 -0.06 1.09
C VAL A 37 -7.84 -1.36 1.03
N GLY A 38 -6.85 -1.45 0.13
CA GLY A 38 -5.91 -2.55 0.07
C GLY A 38 -5.09 -2.69 1.35
N PHE A 39 -4.55 -1.60 1.90
CA PHE A 39 -3.87 -1.61 3.19
C PHE A 39 -4.81 -1.89 4.37
N TYR A 40 -6.05 -1.37 4.33
CA TYR A 40 -7.07 -1.73 5.32
C TYR A 40 -7.33 -3.25 5.33
N HIS A 41 -7.47 -3.87 4.16
CA HIS A 41 -7.63 -5.33 4.06
C HIS A 41 -6.41 -6.08 4.59
N LEU A 42 -5.20 -5.61 4.28
CA LEU A 42 -3.96 -6.26 4.71
C LEU A 42 -3.90 -6.39 6.24
N PHE A 43 -4.11 -5.27 6.95
CA PHE A 43 -4.01 -5.24 8.41
C PHE A 43 -5.22 -5.89 9.11
N ASN A 44 -6.33 -6.10 8.39
CA ASN A 44 -7.45 -6.92 8.83
C ASN A 44 -7.35 -8.39 8.40
N GLN A 45 -6.16 -8.84 7.98
CA GLN A 45 -5.87 -10.22 7.61
C GLN A 45 -6.68 -10.75 6.42
N ASN A 46 -7.19 -9.85 5.58
CA ASN A 46 -7.76 -10.16 4.28
C ASN A 46 -6.69 -10.00 3.19
N HIS A 47 -5.73 -10.92 3.12
CA HIS A 47 -4.58 -10.78 2.20
C HIS A 47 -5.00 -10.85 0.74
N ARG A 48 -5.98 -11.70 0.41
CA ARG A 48 -6.49 -11.80 -0.97
C ARG A 48 -7.12 -10.48 -1.41
N GLY A 49 -7.96 -9.88 -0.57
CA GLY A 49 -8.52 -8.56 -0.83
C GLY A 49 -7.44 -7.49 -0.94
N ALA A 50 -6.43 -7.53 -0.07
CA ALA A 50 -5.30 -6.61 -0.12
C ALA A 50 -4.54 -6.67 -1.45
N MET A 51 -4.12 -7.86 -1.89
CA MET A 51 -3.38 -8.02 -3.15
C MET A 51 -4.21 -7.61 -4.38
N MET A 52 -5.51 -7.88 -4.36
CA MET A 52 -6.43 -7.47 -5.43
C MET A 52 -6.50 -5.95 -5.54
N GLU A 53 -6.84 -5.26 -4.46
CA GLU A 53 -7.00 -3.81 -4.44
C GLU A 53 -5.67 -3.08 -4.66
N LEU A 54 -4.57 -3.53 -4.03
CA LEU A 54 -3.24 -2.95 -4.26
C LEU A 54 -2.80 -3.13 -5.72
N GLY A 55 -3.07 -4.29 -6.33
CA GLY A 55 -2.77 -4.55 -7.73
C GLY A 55 -3.55 -3.65 -8.69
N GLU A 56 -4.84 -3.46 -8.43
CA GLU A 56 -5.65 -2.53 -9.23
C GLU A 56 -5.20 -1.07 -9.04
N GLY A 57 -4.88 -0.67 -7.81
CA GLY A 57 -4.37 0.67 -7.50
C GLY A 57 -3.09 0.98 -8.26
N VAL A 58 -2.11 0.07 -8.21
CA VAL A 58 -0.85 0.17 -8.99
C VAL A 58 -1.12 0.27 -10.48
N CYS A 59 -2.04 -0.55 -11.02
CA CYS A 59 -2.39 -0.49 -12.44
C CYS A 59 -2.92 0.89 -12.84
N LYS A 60 -3.76 1.52 -12.01
CA LYS A 60 -4.31 2.85 -12.25
C LYS A 60 -3.24 3.94 -12.13
N LEU A 61 -2.40 3.90 -11.10
CA LEU A 61 -1.30 4.85 -10.91
C LEU A 61 -0.31 4.83 -12.10
N ARG A 62 0.05 3.66 -12.61
CA ARG A 62 0.94 3.52 -13.78
C ARG A 62 0.38 4.13 -15.06
N LYS A 63 -0.95 4.18 -15.22
CA LYS A 63 -1.60 4.78 -16.40
C LYS A 63 -1.44 6.30 -16.47
N MET A 64 -1.22 6.96 -15.33
CA MET A 64 -1.16 8.42 -15.27
C MET A 64 0.09 9.02 -15.93
N ARG A 65 1.14 8.21 -16.20
CA ARG A 65 2.41 8.64 -16.84
C ARG A 65 2.91 9.98 -16.30
N PHE A 66 3.06 10.05 -14.98
CA PHE A 66 3.47 11.23 -14.23
C PHE A 66 4.65 11.97 -14.88
N GLU A 67 4.51 13.29 -15.08
CA GLU A 67 5.62 14.16 -15.47
C GLU A 67 6.60 14.34 -14.29
N ASP A 68 7.80 14.87 -14.55
CA ASP A 68 8.92 14.96 -13.59
C ASP A 68 8.58 15.69 -12.28
N ASP A 69 7.52 16.51 -12.25
CA ASP A 69 7.08 17.25 -11.07
C ASP A 69 6.24 16.40 -10.09
N CYS A 70 5.83 15.19 -10.48
CA CYS A 70 5.02 14.28 -9.69
C CYS A 70 5.85 13.19 -8.96
N ARG A 71 7.08 13.52 -8.55
CA ARG A 71 7.99 12.59 -7.86
C ARG A 71 7.38 11.87 -6.65
N ALA A 72 6.51 12.55 -5.89
CA ALA A 72 5.86 11.94 -4.74
C ALA A 72 4.90 10.80 -5.13
N LEU A 73 4.16 10.96 -6.23
CA LEU A 73 3.24 9.94 -6.74
C LEU A 73 4.00 8.75 -7.36
N VAL A 74 5.10 9.04 -8.06
CA VAL A 74 6.00 8.00 -8.59
C VAL A 74 6.61 7.19 -7.45
N GLN A 75 7.08 7.85 -6.39
CA GLN A 75 7.62 7.17 -5.22
C GLN A 75 6.56 6.32 -4.52
N PHE A 76 5.36 6.87 -4.32
CA PHE A 76 4.25 6.13 -3.71
C PHE A 76 3.88 4.89 -4.52
N GLU A 77 3.71 5.01 -5.84
CA GLU A 77 3.42 3.87 -6.73
C GLU A 77 4.51 2.79 -6.65
N SER A 78 5.78 3.21 -6.63
CA SER A 78 6.92 2.30 -6.51
C SER A 78 6.90 1.56 -5.16
N GLU A 79 6.69 2.27 -4.05
CA GLU A 79 6.62 1.67 -2.71
C GLU A 79 5.43 0.69 -2.58
N VAL A 80 4.27 1.03 -3.15
CA VAL A 80 3.11 0.11 -3.19
C VAL A 80 3.41 -1.10 -4.06
N SER A 81 4.08 -0.94 -5.20
CA SER A 81 4.49 -2.05 -6.07
C SER A 81 5.44 -3.01 -5.36
N VAL A 82 6.44 -2.50 -4.64
CA VAL A 82 7.36 -3.31 -3.83
C VAL A 82 6.62 -4.04 -2.72
N THR A 83 5.65 -3.38 -2.09
CA THR A 83 4.79 -4.02 -1.09
C THR A 83 3.97 -5.15 -1.69
N LEU A 84 3.36 -4.95 -2.86
CA LEU A 84 2.58 -5.99 -3.52
C LEU A 84 3.43 -7.21 -3.89
N GLU A 85 4.64 -6.98 -4.43
CA GLU A 85 5.60 -8.06 -4.71
C GLU A 85 5.99 -8.82 -3.44
N PHE A 86 6.26 -8.12 -2.34
CA PHE A 86 6.50 -8.73 -1.03
C PHE A 86 5.33 -9.63 -0.62
N LEU A 87 4.09 -9.16 -0.71
CA LEU A 87 2.91 -9.98 -0.36
C LEU A 87 2.78 -11.24 -1.22
N TYR A 88 3.04 -11.14 -2.52
CA TYR A 88 3.04 -12.29 -3.42
C TYR A 88 4.14 -13.30 -3.06
N GLN A 89 5.33 -12.83 -2.72
CA GLN A 89 6.44 -13.69 -2.30
C GLN A 89 6.09 -14.45 -1.02
N MET A 90 5.56 -13.76 -0.01
CA MET A 90 5.10 -14.38 1.23
C MET A 90 4.00 -15.41 0.98
N GLN A 91 3.04 -15.13 0.11
CA GLN A 91 2.00 -16.10 -0.25
C GLN A 91 2.59 -17.35 -0.95
N ARG A 92 3.56 -17.17 -1.85
CA ARG A 92 4.20 -18.28 -2.57
C ARG A 92 5.01 -19.19 -1.65
N GLN A 93 5.71 -18.64 -0.66
CA GLN A 93 6.47 -19.41 0.32
C GLN A 93 5.58 -20.35 1.15
N LEU A 94 4.32 -19.97 1.39
CA LEU A 94 3.38 -20.76 2.19
C LEU A 94 2.70 -21.91 1.43
N GLY A 95 2.86 -21.97 0.10
CA GLY A 95 2.45 -23.10 -0.76
C GLY A 95 0.94 -23.29 -0.95
N ASP A 96 0.17 -23.37 0.14
CA ASP A 96 -1.28 -23.60 0.14
C ASP A 96 -2.05 -22.36 0.64
N PRO A 97 -2.92 -21.73 -0.19
CA PRO A 97 -3.73 -20.59 0.23
C PRO A 97 -4.71 -20.90 1.37
N SER A 98 -5.02 -22.17 1.66
CA SER A 98 -5.79 -22.56 2.86
C SER A 98 -4.93 -22.60 4.14
N ASN A 99 -3.61 -22.70 4.00
CA ASN A 99 -2.63 -22.70 5.09
C ASN A 99 -2.09 -21.28 5.39
N SER A 100 -2.56 -20.27 4.64
CA SER A 100 -2.34 -18.84 4.92
C SER A 100 -3.00 -18.37 6.22
N ALA A 101 -3.89 -19.18 6.82
CA ALA A 101 -4.65 -18.86 8.03
C ALA A 101 -3.78 -18.47 9.25
N GLY A 102 -2.49 -18.82 9.25
CA GLY A 102 -1.54 -18.45 10.30
C GLY A 102 -0.75 -17.17 10.03
N MET A 103 -0.56 -16.77 8.77
CA MET A 103 0.22 -15.58 8.45
C MET A 103 -0.58 -14.34 8.78
N LYS A 104 0.04 -13.41 9.49
CA LYS A 104 -0.53 -12.13 9.85
C LYS A 104 0.48 -11.04 9.62
N PHE A 105 0.01 -9.93 9.06
CA PHE A 105 0.83 -8.75 8.83
C PHE A 105 0.51 -7.66 9.82
N TYR A 106 1.55 -6.92 10.22
CA TYR A 106 1.48 -5.83 11.18
C TYR A 106 2.38 -4.69 10.74
N ALA A 107 1.97 -3.46 11.07
CA ALA A 107 2.83 -2.30 10.96
C ALA A 107 3.70 -2.19 12.22
N LYS A 108 5.02 -2.14 12.06
CA LYS A 108 6.00 -1.89 13.12
C LYS A 108 6.84 -0.68 12.76
N LYS A 109 7.00 0.26 13.69
CA LYS A 109 7.92 1.39 13.53
C LYS A 109 9.35 0.89 13.71
N SER A 110 10.26 1.34 12.85
CA SER A 110 11.69 1.03 12.98
C SER A 110 12.27 1.64 14.24
N ASP A 111 13.17 0.91 14.89
CA ASP A 111 14.01 1.42 15.97
C ASP A 111 15.25 2.17 15.40
N ASP A 112 15.46 2.09 14.07
CA ASP A 112 16.53 2.77 13.35
C ASP A 112 16.26 4.29 13.21
N ILE A 113 17.30 5.06 12.88
CA ILE A 113 17.28 6.54 12.77
C ILE A 113 16.28 7.04 11.71
N ASP A 114 15.89 6.22 10.74
CA ASP A 114 15.03 6.64 9.63
C ASP A 114 13.58 6.91 10.04
N GLY A 115 13.13 6.41 11.19
CA GLY A 115 11.76 6.59 11.70
C GLY A 115 10.67 5.98 10.81
N ASN A 116 11.04 5.13 9.86
CA ASN A 116 10.11 4.54 8.90
C ASN A 116 9.22 3.47 9.56
N TRP A 117 8.05 3.25 8.97
CA TRP A 117 7.19 2.12 9.30
C TRP A 117 7.44 0.98 8.34
N TYR A 118 7.34 -0.24 8.85
CA TYR A 118 7.54 -1.47 8.09
C TYR A 118 6.35 -2.41 8.28
N ILE A 119 6.02 -3.13 7.22
CA ILE A 119 5.14 -4.28 7.26
C ILE A 119 6.00 -5.48 7.60
N ILE A 120 5.64 -6.17 8.68
CA ILE A 120 6.28 -7.41 9.12
C ILE A 120 5.24 -8.53 9.14
N SER A 121 5.68 -9.75 8.89
CA SER A 121 4.84 -10.94 9.10
C SER A 121 5.15 -11.58 10.47
N ASN A 122 4.19 -12.30 11.06
CA ASN A 122 4.40 -13.12 12.25
C ASN A 122 5.05 -14.48 11.96
N SER A 123 5.88 -14.60 10.92
CA SER A 123 6.59 -15.82 10.60
C SER A 123 7.48 -16.22 11.78
N ASP A 124 6.94 -17.05 12.67
CA ASP A 124 7.61 -17.63 13.83
C ASP A 124 7.03 -19.02 14.11
N CYS A 125 7.88 -20.04 13.96
CA CYS A 125 8.14 -20.98 15.06
C CYS A 125 9.34 -21.88 14.74
N ARG A 126 10.53 -21.29 14.53
CA ARG A 126 11.80 -21.96 14.86
C ARG A 126 12.76 -20.96 15.50
N SER A 127 13.18 -21.32 16.69
CA SER A 127 14.27 -20.74 17.46
C SER A 127 15.47 -20.39 16.57
N ASP A 128 15.91 -19.15 16.54
CA ASP A 128 17.10 -18.67 17.25
C ASP A 128 17.34 -17.19 16.90
N GLU A 129 18.02 -16.51 17.80
CA GLU A 129 18.45 -15.11 17.68
C GLU A 129 19.20 -14.90 16.33
N ASP A 130 18.87 -13.83 15.60
CA ASP A 130 19.41 -13.40 14.27
C ASP A 130 18.71 -13.88 12.97
N GLU A 131 17.44 -14.29 12.97
CA GLU A 131 16.73 -14.59 11.71
C GLU A 131 16.18 -13.33 11.02
N HIS A 132 16.49 -13.17 9.71
CA HIS A 132 16.09 -12.05 8.87
C HIS A 132 14.56 -11.91 8.85
N VAL A 133 14.01 -10.95 9.61
CA VAL A 133 12.57 -10.65 9.55
C VAL A 133 12.30 -10.05 8.18
N ASP A 134 11.70 -10.84 7.30
CA ASP A 134 11.19 -10.38 6.01
C ASP A 134 10.23 -9.20 6.26
N ARG A 135 10.70 -8.01 5.89
CA ARG A 135 10.01 -6.73 6.10
C ARG A 135 10.04 -5.87 4.85
N VAL A 136 8.97 -5.12 4.63
CA VAL A 136 8.89 -4.12 3.55
C VAL A 136 8.50 -2.77 4.13
N LYS A 137 9.08 -1.68 3.63
CA LYS A 137 8.72 -0.33 4.07
C LYS A 137 7.24 -0.08 3.76
N LEU A 138 6.52 0.48 4.72
CA LEU A 138 5.15 0.93 4.55
C LEU A 138 5.13 2.17 3.65
N PRO A 139 4.35 2.18 2.55
CA PRO A 139 4.34 3.32 1.64
C PRO A 139 3.86 4.61 2.29
N ILE A 140 4.43 5.73 1.86
CA ILE A 140 4.05 7.06 2.34
C ILE A 140 3.39 7.85 1.21
N LEU A 141 2.16 8.29 1.45
CA LEU A 141 1.42 9.15 0.54
C LEU A 141 1.76 10.62 0.83
N LEU A 142 2.68 11.21 0.04
CA LEU A 142 3.12 12.61 0.16
C LEU A 142 2.56 13.49 -0.98
N VAL A 143 1.27 13.38 -1.23
CA VAL A 143 0.60 14.14 -2.29
C VAL A 143 0.04 15.42 -1.70
N THR A 144 0.39 16.57 -2.28
CA THR A 144 -0.22 17.86 -1.91
C THR A 144 -1.45 18.14 -2.76
N GLU A 145 -2.36 19.00 -2.26
CA GLU A 145 -3.48 19.52 -3.07
C GLU A 145 -2.97 20.19 -4.36
N GLU A 146 -1.82 20.85 -4.30
CA GLU A 146 -1.20 21.53 -5.43
C GLU A 146 -0.77 20.53 -6.52
N GLN A 147 -0.24 19.36 -6.13
CA GLN A 147 0.10 18.27 -7.05
C GLN A 147 -1.14 17.60 -7.64
N LEU A 148 -2.21 17.44 -6.86
CA LEU A 148 -3.51 16.97 -7.36
C LEU A 148 -4.08 17.97 -8.38
N ASN A 149 -4.03 19.26 -8.08
CA ASN A 149 -4.54 20.34 -8.95
C ASN A 149 -3.70 20.53 -10.22
N ALA A 150 -2.39 20.28 -10.16
CA ALA A 150 -1.51 20.33 -11.33
C ALA A 150 -1.87 19.25 -12.38
N LEU A 151 -2.45 18.13 -11.95
CA LEU A 151 -2.89 17.03 -12.81
C LEU A 151 -4.29 17.25 -13.40
N ILE A 152 -5.00 18.31 -13.00
CA ILE A 152 -6.32 18.72 -13.52
C ILE A 152 -6.20 19.72 -14.70
N ARG A 153 -5.02 20.30 -14.94
CA ARG A 153 -4.79 21.32 -15.99
C ARG A 153 -4.35 20.70 -17.31
#